data_AF-A0A6P0U995-F1
#
_entry.id   AF-A0A6P0U995-F1
#
_cell.length_a   1.000
_cell.length_b   1.000
_cell.length_c   1.000
_cell.angle_alpha   90.00
_cell.angle_beta   90.00
_cell.angle_gamma   90.00
#
_symmetry.space_group_name_H-M   'P 1'
#
loop_
_entity.id
_entity.type
_entity.pdbx_description
1 polymer ?
#
loop_
_entity_poly.entity_id
_entity_poly.type
_entity_poly.pdbx_seq_one_letter_code
_entity_poly.pdbx_strand_id
1 'polypeptide(L)'
;DLHSSPTLRSTDLDILRVLGLEKKDDDGLYIGETVGGIKTQVILKREAIQRHLFIGGTTGSGKSYAMGVVAEEIIKHKVPVIFIDTQDEYSKFVNKQGGKVVEPGENFTIRISSLTESEFIDLLPDAMKQSAVQCDVVAKAFGDLQVELFREGIAQFTLDDILKKIPDIAHNLSAKKGDAPRLEDNVIRRISTLKSYKIFGSGYEVADWKELLMVIENLLKKPNQIGILFLKTSFLHLKWN
;
A
#
# COMPACT_ATOMS: atom_id res chain seq x y z
N ASP A 1 -15.97 0.82 -62.72
CA ASP A 1 -15.94 -0.31 -61.77
C ASP A 1 -14.51 -0.61 -61.35
N LEU A 2 -14.03 0.06 -60.32
CA LEU A 2 -12.69 -0.14 -59.77
C LEU A 2 -12.75 0.05 -58.25
N HIS A 3 -12.17 -0.90 -57.54
CA HIS A 3 -11.79 -0.90 -56.11
C HIS A 3 -12.82 -1.40 -55.09
N SER A 4 -13.12 -2.71 -55.10
CA SER A 4 -13.33 -3.43 -53.84
C SER A 4 -12.13 -4.35 -53.59
N SER A 5 -11.19 -3.92 -52.76
CA SER A 5 -10.13 -4.80 -52.27
C SER A 5 -10.77 -5.96 -51.52
N PRO A 6 -10.42 -7.22 -51.80
CA PRO A 6 -10.98 -8.36 -51.07
C PRO A 6 -10.60 -8.27 -49.59
N THR A 7 -11.59 -8.34 -48.71
CA THR A 7 -11.38 -8.45 -47.26
C THR A 7 -11.13 -9.91 -46.90
N LEU A 8 -9.92 -10.19 -46.42
CA LEU A 8 -9.56 -11.50 -45.89
C LEU A 8 -9.81 -11.52 -44.38
N ARG A 9 -10.33 -12.64 -43.86
CA ARG A 9 -10.40 -12.86 -42.42
C ARG A 9 -9.00 -13.25 -41.92
N SER A 10 -8.51 -12.54 -40.91
CA SER A 10 -7.28 -12.91 -40.19
C SER A 10 -7.44 -14.27 -39.53
N THR A 11 -6.36 -15.04 -39.43
CA THR A 11 -6.29 -16.25 -38.60
C THR A 11 -6.02 -15.90 -37.13
N ASP A 12 -6.17 -16.87 -36.23
CA ASP A 12 -5.78 -16.71 -34.81
C ASP A 12 -4.28 -16.39 -34.67
N LEU A 13 -3.43 -17.07 -35.45
CA LEU A 13 -1.99 -16.84 -35.47
C LEU A 13 -1.63 -15.42 -35.93
N ASP A 14 -2.37 -14.86 -36.88
CA ASP A 14 -2.17 -13.48 -37.32
C ASP A 14 -2.47 -12.50 -36.19
N ILE A 15 -3.58 -12.71 -35.47
CA ILE A 15 -3.98 -11.88 -34.33
C ILE A 15 -2.91 -11.94 -33.23
N LEU A 16 -2.49 -13.14 -32.84
CA LEU A 16 -1.48 -13.34 -31.80
C LEU A 16 -0.16 -12.66 -32.17
N ARG A 17 0.30 -12.82 -33.42
CA ARG A 17 1.55 -12.22 -33.90
C ARG A 17 1.50 -10.70 -33.94
N VAL A 18 0.43 -10.13 -34.50
CA VAL A 18 0.29 -8.67 -34.66
C VAL A 18 0.14 -7.96 -33.31
N LEU A 19 -0.62 -8.55 -32.38
CA LEU A 19 -0.83 -7.98 -31.05
C LEU A 19 0.29 -8.34 -30.05
N GLY A 20 1.20 -9.25 -30.42
CA GLY A 20 2.28 -9.70 -29.55
C GLY A 20 1.77 -10.46 -28.33
N LEU A 21 0.74 -11.29 -28.51
CA LEU A 21 0.13 -12.12 -27.45
C LEU A 21 0.77 -13.50 -27.40
N GLU A 22 0.76 -14.09 -26.21
CA GLU A 22 1.23 -15.47 -26.01
C GLU A 22 0.19 -16.48 -26.51
N LYS A 23 0.68 -17.64 -26.94
CA LYS A 23 -0.20 -18.71 -27.47
C LYS A 23 -0.67 -19.65 -26.37
N LYS A 24 0.15 -19.89 -25.36
CA LYS A 24 -0.17 -20.82 -24.27
C LYS A 24 -0.40 -20.04 -23.00
N ASP A 25 -1.36 -20.52 -22.23
CA ASP A 25 -1.77 -19.96 -20.95
C ASP A 25 -0.60 -19.94 -19.94
N ASP A 26 0.21 -21.00 -19.92
CA ASP A 26 1.40 -21.07 -19.06
C ASP A 26 2.50 -20.07 -19.44
N ASP A 27 2.43 -19.41 -20.60
CA ASP A 27 3.47 -18.47 -21.05
C ASP A 27 3.15 -17.01 -20.64
N GLY A 28 1.96 -16.72 -20.11
CA GLY A 28 1.50 -15.35 -19.86
C GLY A 28 0.31 -15.21 -18.92
N LEU A 29 -0.36 -14.06 -18.96
CA LEU A 29 -1.57 -13.79 -18.20
C LEU A 29 -2.79 -13.83 -19.11
N TYR A 30 -3.68 -14.79 -18.90
CA TYR A 30 -4.97 -14.80 -19.57
C TYR A 30 -5.85 -13.63 -19.07
N ILE A 31 -6.33 -12.78 -19.97
CA ILE A 31 -7.20 -11.64 -19.62
C ILE A 31 -8.58 -11.69 -20.29
N GLY A 32 -8.84 -12.70 -21.11
CA GLY A 32 -10.11 -12.88 -21.81
C GLY A 32 -9.97 -13.42 -23.22
N GLU A 33 -10.98 -13.20 -24.03
CA GLU A 33 -11.03 -13.62 -25.43
C GLU A 33 -11.56 -12.50 -26.33
N THR A 34 -11.24 -12.59 -27.62
CA THR A 34 -11.76 -11.66 -28.62
C THR A 34 -13.29 -11.68 -28.69
N VAL A 35 -13.90 -10.49 -28.77
CA VAL A 35 -15.34 -10.36 -29.00
C VAL A 35 -15.59 -10.26 -30.50
N GLY A 36 -16.23 -11.28 -31.07
CA GLY A 36 -16.50 -11.37 -32.50
C GLY A 36 -15.27 -11.76 -33.34
N GLY A 37 -15.51 -12.12 -34.60
CA GLY A 37 -14.44 -12.63 -35.48
C GLY A 37 -13.95 -14.03 -35.06
N ILE A 38 -12.65 -14.27 -35.16
CA ILE A 38 -12.05 -15.52 -34.71
C ILE A 38 -11.84 -15.48 -33.21
N LYS A 39 -12.46 -16.43 -32.50
CA LYS A 39 -12.29 -16.63 -31.07
C LYS A 39 -10.83 -16.95 -30.76
N THR A 40 -10.15 -16.01 -30.12
CA THR A 40 -8.73 -16.06 -29.80
C THR A 40 -8.56 -15.70 -28.34
N GLN A 41 -7.84 -16.53 -27.58
CA GLN A 41 -7.49 -16.19 -26.20
C GLN A 41 -6.51 -15.03 -26.17
N VAL A 42 -6.75 -14.07 -25.29
CA VAL A 42 -5.89 -12.92 -25.09
C VAL A 42 -5.02 -13.19 -23.88
N ILE A 43 -3.77 -13.59 -24.15
CA ILE A 43 -2.78 -13.93 -23.13
C ILE A 43 -1.66 -12.89 -23.23
N LEU A 44 -1.58 -12.01 -22.24
CA LEU A 44 -0.52 -11.00 -22.17
C LEU A 44 0.80 -11.65 -21.81
N LYS A 45 1.91 -11.15 -22.34
CA LYS A 45 3.23 -11.60 -21.91
C LYS A 45 3.46 -11.31 -20.43
N ARG A 46 4.28 -12.13 -19.76
CA ARG A 46 4.62 -11.96 -18.34
C ARG A 46 5.23 -10.59 -18.04
N GLU A 47 5.96 -10.01 -18.98
CA GLU A 47 6.54 -8.66 -18.86
C GLU A 47 5.48 -7.55 -18.76
N ALA A 48 4.20 -7.85 -19.04
CA ALA A 48 3.11 -6.91 -18.77
C ALA A 48 2.95 -6.64 -17.27
N ILE A 49 3.22 -7.62 -16.40
CA ILE A 49 3.17 -7.48 -14.92
C ILE A 49 4.33 -6.64 -14.40
N GLN A 50 5.48 -6.72 -15.06
CA GLN A 50 6.68 -5.96 -14.70
C GLN A 50 6.51 -4.47 -15.01
N ARG A 51 5.52 -4.11 -15.83
CA ARG A 51 5.14 -2.73 -16.13
C ARG A 51 3.90 -2.35 -15.31
N HIS A 52 3.64 -1.06 -15.20
CA HIS A 52 2.41 -0.58 -14.57
C HIS A 52 1.19 -0.93 -15.43
N LEU A 53 0.20 -1.59 -14.83
CA LEU A 53 -1.10 -1.88 -15.45
C LEU A 53 -2.17 -0.92 -14.91
N PHE A 54 -2.98 -0.38 -15.81
CA PHE A 54 -4.12 0.47 -15.46
C PHE A 54 -5.43 -0.16 -15.96
N ILE A 55 -6.37 -0.39 -15.06
CA ILE A 55 -7.72 -0.89 -15.37
C ILE A 55 -8.71 0.26 -15.12
N GLY A 56 -9.28 0.79 -16.21
CA GLY A 56 -10.22 1.91 -16.18
C GLY A 56 -11.60 1.54 -16.72
N GLY A 57 -12.63 2.28 -16.27
CA GLY A 57 -14.00 2.10 -16.73
C GLY A 57 -15.04 2.73 -15.82
N THR A 58 -16.28 2.85 -16.30
CA THR A 58 -17.40 3.40 -15.52
C THR A 58 -17.88 2.42 -14.43
N THR A 59 -18.71 2.87 -13.50
CA THR A 59 -19.35 1.98 -12.52
C THR A 59 -20.15 0.89 -13.25
N GLY A 60 -19.98 -0.36 -12.82
CA GLY A 60 -20.62 -1.52 -13.46
C GLY A 60 -19.92 -2.02 -14.74
N SER A 61 -18.83 -1.39 -15.19
CA SER A 61 -18.12 -1.81 -16.42
C SER A 61 -17.25 -3.06 -16.26
N GLY A 62 -17.23 -3.68 -15.08
CA GLY A 62 -16.43 -4.88 -14.80
C GLY A 62 -14.97 -4.63 -14.38
N LYS A 63 -14.61 -3.44 -13.87
CA LYS A 63 -13.25 -3.16 -13.38
C LYS A 63 -12.76 -4.16 -12.33
N SER A 64 -13.55 -4.37 -11.28
CA SER A 64 -13.18 -5.25 -10.16
C SER A 64 -13.17 -6.72 -10.58
N TYR A 65 -14.02 -7.08 -11.56
CA TYR A 65 -13.97 -8.39 -12.20
C TYR A 65 -12.66 -8.58 -12.99
N ALA A 66 -12.29 -7.62 -13.84
CA ALA A 66 -11.05 -7.66 -14.61
C ALA A 66 -9.82 -7.71 -13.70
N MET A 67 -9.81 -6.95 -12.59
CA MET A 67 -8.75 -7.01 -11.59
C MET A 67 -8.68 -8.39 -10.92
N GLY A 68 -9.82 -9.01 -10.63
CA GLY A 68 -9.90 -10.39 -10.13
C GLY A 68 -9.26 -11.39 -11.08
N VAL A 69 -9.58 -11.33 -12.38
CA VAL A 69 -8.98 -12.20 -13.41
C VAL A 69 -7.46 -12.02 -13.46
N VAL A 70 -6.99 -10.76 -13.50
CA VAL A 70 -5.55 -10.46 -13.48
C VAL A 70 -4.89 -11.00 -12.22
N ALA A 71 -5.50 -10.81 -11.05
CA ALA A 71 -4.96 -11.31 -9.80
C ALA A 71 -4.89 -12.84 -9.76
N GLU A 72 -5.91 -13.56 -10.23
CA GLU A 72 -5.90 -15.03 -10.32
C GLU A 72 -4.72 -15.53 -11.18
N GLU A 73 -4.47 -14.88 -12.31
CA GLU A 73 -3.35 -15.25 -13.18
C GLU A 73 -1.99 -14.91 -12.54
N ILE A 74 -1.82 -13.75 -11.91
CA ILE A 74 -0.59 -13.40 -11.17
C ILE A 74 -0.31 -14.44 -10.07
N ILE A 75 -1.35 -14.84 -9.35
CA ILE A 75 -1.30 -15.83 -8.28
C ILE A 75 -0.92 -17.22 -8.80
N LYS A 76 -1.51 -17.66 -9.91
CA LYS A 76 -1.18 -18.92 -10.60
C LYS A 76 0.29 -19.00 -10.97
N HIS A 77 0.89 -17.86 -11.31
CA HIS A 77 2.33 -17.73 -11.58
C HIS A 77 3.19 -17.58 -10.32
N LYS A 78 2.62 -17.77 -9.13
CA LYS A 78 3.29 -17.69 -7.83
C LYS A 78 3.90 -16.33 -7.56
N VAL A 79 3.33 -15.28 -8.13
CA VAL A 79 3.73 -13.90 -7.86
C VAL A 79 2.88 -13.39 -6.68
N PRO A 80 3.50 -12.85 -5.61
CA PRO A 80 2.78 -12.27 -4.49
C PRO A 80 1.95 -11.05 -4.89
N VAL A 81 0.78 -10.86 -4.27
CA VAL A 81 -0.15 -9.77 -4.61
C VAL A 81 -0.56 -9.02 -3.35
N ILE A 82 -0.45 -7.69 -3.33
CA ILE A 82 -0.96 -6.87 -2.23
C ILE A 82 -2.15 -6.06 -2.76
N PHE A 83 -3.28 -6.15 -2.07
CA PHE A 83 -4.46 -5.32 -2.32
C PHE A 83 -4.53 -4.18 -1.30
N ILE A 84 -4.60 -2.95 -1.81
CA ILE A 84 -4.95 -1.77 -1.03
C ILE A 84 -6.34 -1.36 -1.48
N ASP A 85 -7.35 -1.56 -0.64
CA ASP A 85 -8.74 -1.47 -1.05
C ASP A 85 -9.59 -0.70 -0.03
N THR A 86 -10.13 0.43 -0.50
CA THR A 86 -11.02 1.29 0.28
C THR A 86 -12.46 0.79 0.34
N GLN A 87 -12.89 -0.05 -0.61
CA GLN A 87 -14.29 -0.40 -0.84
C GLN A 87 -14.66 -1.83 -0.42
N ASP A 88 -13.68 -2.62 0.05
CA ASP A 88 -13.89 -4.01 0.48
C ASP A 88 -14.45 -4.93 -0.63
N GLU A 89 -13.96 -4.74 -1.86
CA GLU A 89 -14.31 -5.56 -3.02
C GLU A 89 -13.51 -6.88 -3.05
N TYR A 90 -12.29 -6.90 -2.50
CA TYR A 90 -11.37 -8.04 -2.68
C TYR A 90 -11.16 -8.93 -1.44
N SER A 91 -11.65 -8.59 -0.25
CA SER A 91 -11.38 -9.38 0.97
C SER A 91 -11.85 -10.85 0.88
N LYS A 92 -13.03 -11.08 0.28
CA LYS A 92 -13.55 -12.44 0.02
C LYS A 92 -12.66 -13.21 -0.94
N PHE A 93 -12.15 -12.55 -1.98
CA PHE A 93 -11.21 -13.13 -2.93
C PHE A 93 -9.91 -13.53 -2.23
N VAL A 94 -9.33 -12.60 -1.46
CA VAL A 94 -8.12 -12.81 -0.65
C VAL A 94 -8.28 -14.04 0.25
N ASN A 95 -9.37 -14.12 1.02
CA ASN A 95 -9.65 -15.23 1.92
C ASN A 95 -9.81 -16.57 1.16
N LYS A 96 -10.51 -16.58 0.02
CA LYS A 96 -10.70 -17.78 -0.80
C LYS A 96 -9.38 -18.35 -1.32
N GLN A 97 -8.43 -17.47 -1.63
CA GLN A 97 -7.09 -17.84 -2.09
C GLN A 97 -6.12 -18.17 -0.94
N GLY A 98 -6.60 -18.27 0.31
CA GLY A 98 -5.79 -18.56 1.49
C GLY A 98 -4.89 -17.40 1.93
N GLY A 99 -5.21 -16.19 1.47
CA GLY A 99 -4.55 -14.95 1.82
C GLY A 99 -4.95 -14.41 3.20
N LYS A 100 -4.40 -13.25 3.55
CA LYS A 100 -4.54 -12.63 4.86
C LYS A 100 -5.14 -11.23 4.75
N VAL A 101 -6.32 -11.07 5.34
CA VAL A 101 -7.02 -9.78 5.40
C VAL A 101 -6.64 -9.05 6.69
N VAL A 102 -6.17 -7.82 6.56
CA VAL A 102 -5.88 -6.96 7.72
C VAL A 102 -6.53 -5.58 7.59
N GLU A 103 -6.79 -4.99 8.74
CA GLU A 103 -7.47 -3.72 8.92
C GLU A 103 -6.60 -2.83 9.83
N PRO A 104 -6.07 -1.70 9.31
CA PRO A 104 -5.36 -0.71 10.10
C PRO A 104 -6.19 -0.25 11.30
N GLY A 105 -5.61 -0.33 12.49
CA GLY A 105 -6.25 0.07 13.74
C GLY A 105 -7.10 -1.02 14.41
N GLU A 106 -7.28 -2.17 13.77
CA GLU A 106 -7.92 -3.34 14.39
C GLU A 106 -6.92 -4.48 14.60
N ASN A 107 -6.37 -5.03 13.52
CA ASN A 107 -5.41 -6.14 13.58
C ASN A 107 -4.09 -5.80 12.86
N PHE A 108 -3.96 -4.59 12.31
CA PHE A 108 -2.73 -4.10 11.69
C PHE A 108 -2.37 -2.74 12.25
N THR A 109 -1.10 -2.56 12.61
CA THR A 109 -0.57 -1.28 13.06
C THR A 109 0.70 -0.92 12.32
N ILE A 110 0.87 0.36 12.08
CA ILE A 110 2.06 0.94 11.46
C ILE A 110 3.05 1.27 12.57
N ARG A 111 4.29 0.82 12.38
CA ARG A 111 5.39 1.23 13.25
C ARG A 111 5.80 2.64 12.90
N ILE A 112 5.72 3.54 13.87
CA ILE A 112 6.18 4.93 13.65
C ILE A 112 7.68 4.99 13.38
N SER A 113 8.45 4.08 13.97
CA SER A 113 9.87 3.94 13.72
C SER A 113 10.23 3.57 12.26
N SER A 114 9.30 3.04 11.46
CA SER A 114 9.54 2.76 10.04
C SER A 114 9.25 3.94 9.12
N LEU A 115 8.72 5.05 9.63
CA LEU A 115 8.46 6.25 8.85
C LEU A 115 9.74 7.07 8.70
N THR A 116 9.80 7.84 7.62
CA THR A 116 10.72 8.97 7.49
C THR A 116 10.21 10.16 8.29
N GLU A 117 11.10 11.12 8.58
CA GLU A 117 10.72 12.36 9.27
C GLU A 117 9.64 13.15 8.49
N SER A 118 9.76 13.23 7.16
CA SER A 118 8.77 13.91 6.32
C SER A 118 7.40 13.24 6.36
N GLU A 119 7.35 11.90 6.28
CA GLU A 119 6.09 11.15 6.39
C GLU A 119 5.45 11.35 7.76
N PHE A 120 6.25 11.37 8.82
CA PHE A 120 5.73 11.62 10.16
C PHE A 120 5.21 13.05 10.32
N ILE A 121 5.90 14.05 9.77
CA ILE A 121 5.44 15.45 9.77
C ILE A 121 4.11 15.58 9.00
N ASP A 122 3.97 14.91 7.86
CA ASP A 122 2.75 14.96 7.05
C ASP A 122 1.50 14.42 7.78
N LEU A 123 1.71 13.48 8.70
CA LEU A 123 0.67 12.92 9.57
C LEU A 123 0.25 13.88 10.70
N LEU A 124 1.03 14.91 11.00
CA LEU A 124 0.69 15.87 12.06
C LEU A 124 -0.56 16.69 11.70
N PRO A 125 -1.35 17.12 12.70
CA PRO A 125 -2.51 17.99 12.48
C PRO A 125 -2.13 19.28 11.74
N ASP A 126 -2.98 19.75 10.81
CA ASP A 126 -2.68 20.94 9.99
C ASP A 126 -2.42 22.20 10.83
N ALA A 127 -3.16 22.37 11.93
CA ALA A 127 -2.93 23.47 12.88
C ALA A 127 -1.53 23.43 13.53
N MET A 128 -0.90 22.25 13.61
CA MET A 128 0.46 22.06 14.07
C MET A 128 1.48 22.44 13.01
N LYS A 129 1.26 21.99 11.76
CA LYS A 129 2.12 22.27 10.62
C LYS A 129 2.28 23.76 10.30
N GLN A 130 1.34 24.59 10.74
CA GLN A 130 1.42 26.05 10.63
C GLN A 130 2.43 26.69 11.61
N SER A 131 2.93 25.96 12.59
CA SER A 131 3.87 26.48 13.59
C SER A 131 5.24 25.80 13.43
N ALA A 132 6.18 26.49 12.80
CA ALA A 132 7.55 26.00 12.59
C ALA A 132 8.18 25.49 13.90
N VAL A 133 8.07 26.24 14.99
CA VAL A 133 8.62 25.85 16.30
C VAL A 133 8.00 24.54 16.81
N GLN A 134 6.70 24.31 16.61
CA GLN A 134 6.07 23.05 17.02
C GLN A 134 6.52 21.88 16.14
N CYS A 135 6.66 22.10 14.83
CA CYS A 135 7.21 21.10 13.93
C CYS A 135 8.66 20.76 14.28
N ASP A 136 9.49 21.76 14.59
CA ASP A 136 10.90 21.57 14.94
C ASP A 136 11.05 20.73 16.22
N VAL A 137 10.20 20.95 17.23
CA VAL A 137 10.18 20.12 18.45
C VAL A 137 9.93 18.66 18.10
N VAL A 138 8.98 18.38 17.20
CA VAL A 138 8.62 17.02 16.82
C VAL A 138 9.66 16.38 15.91
N ALA A 139 10.13 17.12 14.91
CA ALA A 139 11.18 16.69 13.99
C ALA A 139 12.44 16.32 14.78
N LYS A 140 12.84 17.15 15.75
CA LYS A 140 13.98 16.86 16.63
C LYS A 140 13.75 15.62 17.50
N ALA A 141 12.56 15.49 18.11
CA ALA A 141 12.22 14.34 18.95
C ALA A 141 12.27 13.03 18.15
N PHE A 142 11.68 13.03 16.96
CA PHE A 142 11.67 11.91 16.04
C PHE A 142 13.08 11.58 15.51
N GLY A 143 13.82 12.60 15.07
CA GLY A 143 15.18 12.48 14.56
C GLY A 143 16.15 11.90 15.59
N ASP A 144 16.04 12.31 16.86
CA ASP A 144 16.87 11.73 17.93
C ASP A 144 16.61 10.24 18.12
N LEU A 145 15.34 9.82 18.09
CA LEU A 145 14.98 8.40 18.17
C LEU A 145 15.42 7.62 16.92
N GLN A 146 15.38 8.23 15.74
CA GLN A 146 15.90 7.64 14.51
C GLN A 146 17.42 7.43 14.57
N VAL A 147 18.16 8.38 15.14
CA VAL A 147 19.61 8.22 15.36
C VAL A 147 19.90 7.10 16.36
N GLU A 148 19.13 7.01 17.45
CA GLU A 148 19.24 5.92 18.42
C GLU A 148 18.92 4.56 17.79
N LEU A 149 17.88 4.49 16.95
CA LEU A 149 17.50 3.29 16.19
C LEU A 149 18.60 2.86 15.22
N PHE A 150 19.14 3.81 14.44
CA PHE A 150 20.21 3.54 13.47
C PHE A 150 21.50 3.05 14.12
N ARG A 151 21.81 3.54 15.33
CA ARG A 151 22.98 3.11 16.12
C ARG A 151 22.74 1.81 16.90
N GLU A 152 21.61 1.14 16.68
CA GLU A 152 21.20 -0.06 17.39
C GLU A 152 21.06 0.15 18.92
N GLY A 153 20.90 1.41 19.36
CA GLY A 153 20.67 1.75 20.77
C GLY A 153 19.25 1.42 21.24
N ILE A 154 18.31 1.36 20.31
CA ILE A 154 16.93 0.89 20.52
C ILE A 154 16.51 0.02 19.33
N ALA A 155 15.64 -0.98 19.54
CA ALA A 155 15.12 -1.83 18.47
C ALA A 155 13.96 -1.18 17.69
N GLN A 156 13.19 -0.32 18.37
CA GLN A 156 12.05 0.43 17.83
C GLN A 156 11.67 1.55 18.80
N PHE A 157 10.84 2.48 18.35
CA PHE A 157 10.20 3.49 19.19
C PHE A 157 8.74 3.73 18.79
N THR A 158 7.98 4.30 19.72
CA THR A 158 6.53 4.54 19.62
C THR A 158 6.18 6.03 19.75
N LEU A 159 4.88 6.37 19.62
CA LEU A 159 4.40 7.72 19.96
C LEU A 159 4.74 8.12 21.38
N ASP A 160 4.72 7.19 22.33
CA ASP A 160 5.02 7.48 23.73
C ASP A 160 6.47 7.89 23.92
N ASP A 161 7.38 7.31 23.16
CA ASP A 161 8.81 7.64 23.23
C ASP A 161 9.09 9.00 22.63
N ILE A 162 8.37 9.38 21.56
CA ILE A 162 8.39 10.74 21.01
C ILE A 162 7.87 11.73 22.06
N LEU A 163 6.73 11.42 22.67
CA LEU A 163 6.12 12.28 23.69
C LEU A 163 7.04 12.51 24.89
N LYS A 164 7.80 11.48 25.32
CA LYS A 164 8.78 11.60 26.41
C LYS A 164 9.94 12.55 26.10
N LYS A 165 10.31 12.74 24.82
CA LYS A 165 11.39 13.66 24.42
C LYS A 165 10.93 15.12 24.29
N ILE A 166 9.62 15.37 24.16
CA ILE A 166 9.08 16.72 23.92
C ILE A 166 9.46 17.71 25.02
N PRO A 167 9.33 17.42 26.34
CA PRO A 167 9.58 18.41 27.38
C PRO A 167 10.99 19.00 27.28
N ASP A 168 12.00 18.14 27.21
CA ASP A 168 13.41 18.56 27.13
C ASP A 168 13.68 19.40 25.86
N ILE A 169 13.12 19.00 24.72
CA ILE A 169 13.32 19.69 23.44
C ILE A 169 12.58 21.05 23.43
N ALA A 170 11.35 21.09 23.93
CA ALA A 170 10.57 22.33 24.04
C ALA A 170 11.26 23.35 24.94
N HIS A 171 11.85 22.91 26.06
CA HIS A 171 12.65 23.76 26.93
C HIS A 171 13.91 24.30 26.26
N ASN A 172 14.59 23.49 25.44
CA ASN A 172 15.81 23.90 24.73
C ASN A 172 15.54 24.84 23.55
N LEU A 173 14.42 24.67 22.84
CA LEU A 173 14.06 25.50 21.68
C LEU A 173 13.31 26.78 22.05
N SER A 174 12.80 26.89 23.28
CA SER A 174 12.07 28.08 23.72
C SER A 174 13.01 29.22 24.10
N ALA A 175 12.86 30.36 23.40
CA ALA A 175 13.67 31.56 23.66
C ALA A 175 13.39 32.20 25.04
N LYS A 176 12.20 31.97 25.62
CA LYS A 176 11.81 32.49 26.95
C LYS A 176 11.35 31.36 27.85
N LYS A 177 11.81 31.35 29.11
CA LYS A 177 11.46 30.32 30.11
C LYS A 177 9.94 30.17 30.34
N GLY A 178 9.16 31.23 30.16
CA GLY A 178 7.69 31.18 30.31
C GLY A 178 6.94 30.59 29.12
N ASP A 179 7.57 30.50 27.95
CA ASP A 179 6.93 30.01 26.72
C ASP A 179 7.06 28.48 26.57
N ALA A 180 8.06 27.87 27.21
CA ALA A 180 8.34 26.44 27.13
C ALA A 180 7.18 25.54 27.59
N PRO A 181 6.52 25.79 28.74
CA PRO A 181 5.40 24.95 29.17
C PRO A 181 4.21 25.02 28.21
N ARG A 182 3.99 26.20 27.60
CA ARG A 182 2.92 26.40 26.62
C ARG A 182 3.23 25.69 25.30
N LEU A 183 4.49 25.73 24.86
CA LEU A 183 4.94 25.00 23.67
C LEU A 183 4.78 23.49 23.89
N GLU A 184 5.32 22.98 25.00
CA GLU A 184 5.21 21.58 25.41
C GLU A 184 3.75 21.11 25.40
N ASP A 185 2.86 21.78 26.14
CA ASP A 185 1.44 21.40 26.25
C ASP A 185 0.75 21.35 24.88
N ASN A 186 1.01 22.35 24.02
CA ASN A 186 0.43 22.37 22.68
C ASN A 186 0.92 21.22 21.80
N VAL A 187 2.23 20.93 21.83
CA VAL A 187 2.84 19.85 21.05
C VAL A 187 2.34 18.49 21.56
N ILE A 188 2.36 18.24 22.87
CA ILE A 188 1.89 17.00 23.49
C ILE A 188 0.41 16.77 23.17
N ARG A 189 -0.44 17.78 23.35
CA ARG A 189 -1.88 17.68 23.07
C ARG A 189 -2.13 17.34 21.61
N ARG A 190 -1.41 17.97 20.68
CA ARG A 190 -1.55 17.75 19.23
C ARG A 190 -1.05 16.37 18.81
N ILE A 191 0.12 15.93 19.26
CA ILE A 191 0.61 14.57 18.95
C ILE A 191 -0.29 13.51 19.58
N SER A 192 -0.82 13.75 20.79
CA SER A 192 -1.70 12.80 21.46
C SER A 192 -2.98 12.51 20.66
N THR A 193 -3.41 13.41 19.77
CA THR A 193 -4.51 13.13 18.84
C THR A 193 -4.20 11.94 17.92
N LEU A 194 -2.93 11.71 17.56
CA LEU A 194 -2.54 10.58 16.71
C LEU A 194 -2.80 9.23 17.36
N LYS A 195 -2.76 9.16 18.70
CA LYS A 195 -3.10 7.93 19.43
C LYS A 195 -4.55 7.51 19.23
N SER A 196 -5.44 8.47 18.97
CA SER A 196 -6.87 8.19 18.81
C SER A 196 -7.17 7.37 17.54
N TYR A 197 -6.30 7.44 16.53
CA TYR A 197 -6.48 6.70 15.28
C TYR A 197 -6.27 5.19 15.44
N LYS A 198 -5.64 4.71 16.53
CA LYS A 198 -5.31 3.29 16.78
C LYS A 198 -4.46 2.60 15.70
N ILE A 199 -4.13 3.28 14.60
CA ILE A 199 -3.33 2.75 13.50
C ILE A 199 -1.84 2.65 13.81
N PHE A 200 -1.34 3.30 14.86
CA PHE A 200 0.07 3.29 15.23
C PHE A 200 0.31 2.33 16.40
N GLY A 201 1.35 1.49 16.28
CA GLY A 201 1.66 0.48 17.28
C GLY A 201 3.04 -0.13 17.08
N SER A 202 3.31 -1.24 17.78
CA SER A 202 4.56 -1.99 17.69
C SER A 202 4.68 -2.82 16.40
N GLY A 203 3.66 -2.82 15.54
CA GLY A 203 3.57 -3.72 14.38
C GLY A 203 3.27 -5.18 14.76
N TYR A 204 3.20 -5.51 16.05
CA TYR A 204 2.87 -6.84 16.55
C TYR A 204 1.39 -6.95 16.87
N GLU A 205 0.69 -7.77 16.07
CA GLU A 205 -0.41 -8.64 16.49
C GLU A 205 -0.83 -9.53 15.32
N VAL A 206 -0.73 -9.06 14.06
CA VAL A 206 -1.02 -9.90 12.89
C VAL A 206 -0.09 -9.63 11.69
N ALA A 207 0.68 -8.54 11.61
CA ALA A 207 1.43 -8.23 10.40
C ALA A 207 2.53 -7.15 10.58
N ASP A 208 3.75 -7.57 10.95
CA ASP A 208 4.94 -6.77 10.69
C ASP A 208 5.13 -6.71 9.15
N TRP A 209 5.41 -5.57 8.53
CA TRP A 209 5.74 -5.51 7.10
C TRP A 209 6.88 -6.47 6.72
N LYS A 210 7.88 -6.67 7.59
CA LYS A 210 8.90 -7.71 7.42
C LYS A 210 8.32 -9.10 7.57
N GLU A 211 7.42 -9.36 8.51
CA GLU A 211 6.76 -10.68 8.60
C GLU A 211 5.76 -10.89 7.46
N LEU A 212 5.16 -9.86 6.88
CA LEU A 212 4.30 -9.93 5.70
C LEU A 212 5.11 -10.20 4.45
N LEU A 213 6.28 -9.56 4.32
CA LEU A 213 7.25 -9.81 3.27
C LEU A 213 7.96 -11.17 3.46
N MET A 214 8.23 -11.59 4.70
CA MET A 214 8.76 -12.91 5.03
C MET A 214 7.70 -14.00 4.94
N VAL A 215 6.43 -13.66 5.17
CA VAL A 215 5.28 -14.49 4.85
C VAL A 215 5.30 -14.63 3.34
N ILE A 216 5.31 -13.56 2.55
CA ILE A 216 5.54 -13.64 1.10
C ILE A 216 6.75 -14.52 0.72
N GLU A 217 7.92 -14.39 1.36
CA GLU A 217 9.10 -15.25 1.11
C GLU A 217 8.94 -16.72 1.57
N ASN A 218 8.27 -16.99 2.69
CA ASN A 218 8.00 -18.34 3.18
C ASN A 218 6.82 -19.00 2.46
N LEU A 219 5.92 -18.20 1.93
CA LEU A 219 4.84 -18.55 1.01
C LEU A 219 5.40 -18.89 -0.37
N LEU A 220 6.45 -18.19 -0.83
CA LEU A 220 7.23 -18.60 -2.00
C LEU A 220 7.94 -19.96 -1.80
N LYS A 221 8.24 -20.36 -0.55
CA LYS A 221 8.83 -21.67 -0.20
C LYS A 221 7.79 -22.77 0.04
N LYS A 222 6.50 -22.44 0.19
CA LYS A 222 5.39 -23.39 0.40
C LYS A 222 4.43 -23.31 -0.79
N PRO A 223 4.36 -24.32 -1.67
CA PRO A 223 3.70 -24.22 -2.97
C PRO A 223 2.17 -23.91 -2.97
N ASN A 224 1.52 -23.81 -1.80
CA ASN A 224 0.06 -23.72 -1.65
C ASN A 224 -0.42 -22.49 -0.86
N GLN A 225 0.42 -21.48 -0.65
CA GLN A 225 0.09 -20.43 0.30
C GLN A 225 0.49 -19.09 -0.36
N ILE A 226 -0.46 -18.18 -0.60
CA ILE A 226 -0.29 -16.99 -1.44
C ILE A 226 -0.30 -15.77 -0.53
N GLY A 227 0.73 -14.93 -0.66
CA GLY A 227 0.92 -13.76 0.19
C GLY A 227 0.02 -12.65 -0.29
N ILE A 228 -1.25 -12.72 0.10
CA ILE A 228 -2.21 -11.71 -0.21
C ILE A 228 -2.46 -10.88 1.04
N LEU A 229 -1.97 -9.65 1.03
CA LEU A 229 -2.25 -8.67 2.07
C LEU A 229 -3.35 -7.75 1.58
N PHE A 230 -4.46 -7.73 2.30
CA PHE A 230 -5.52 -6.76 2.09
C PHE A 230 -5.40 -5.67 3.15
N LEU A 231 -5.28 -4.40 2.75
CA LEU A 231 -5.37 -3.25 3.63
C LEU A 231 -6.74 -2.59 3.44
N LYS A 232 -7.64 -2.78 4.41
CA LYS A 232 -8.92 -2.08 4.44
C LYS A 232 -8.69 -0.63 4.79
N THR A 233 -8.95 0.30 3.88
CA THR A 233 -8.82 1.72 4.19
C THR A 233 -10.19 2.36 4.33
N SER A 234 -10.90 2.05 5.41
CA SER A 234 -12.11 2.77 5.84
C SER A 234 -11.83 4.24 6.21
N PHE A 235 -10.56 4.66 6.21
CA PHE A 235 -10.09 5.92 6.80
C PHE A 235 -9.80 7.06 5.81
N LEU A 236 -10.02 6.89 4.51
CA LEU A 236 -9.72 7.91 3.50
C LEU A 236 -10.84 8.95 3.29
N HIS A 237 -11.83 9.00 4.19
CA HIS A 237 -12.82 10.09 4.21
C HIS A 237 -12.32 11.40 4.86
N LEU A 238 -11.05 11.50 5.27
CA LEU A 238 -10.51 12.68 5.97
C LEU A 238 -9.75 13.70 5.10
N LYS A 239 -9.79 13.62 3.76
CA LYS A 239 -9.16 14.64 2.89
C LYS A 239 -9.90 15.00 1.58
N TRP A 240 -11.22 14.83 1.54
CA TRP A 240 -12.04 15.33 0.42
C TRP A 240 -13.37 15.95 0.91
N ASN A 241 -13.27 16.92 1.81
CA ASN A 241 -14.19 18.04 1.99
C ASN A 241 -13.43 19.22 2.58
#